data_AF-A0A966P4G4-F1
#
_entry.id   AF-A0A966P4G4-F1
#
_cell.length_a   1.000
_cell.length_b   1.000
_cell.length_c   1.000
_cell.angle_alpha   90.00
_cell.angle_beta   90.00
_cell.angle_gamma   90.00
#
_symmetry.space_group_name_H-M   'P 1'
#
loop_
_entity.id
_entity.type
_entity.pdbx_description
1 polymer ?
#
loop_
_entity_poly.entity_id
_entity_poly.type
_entity_poly.pdbx_seq_one_letter_code
_entity_poly.pdbx_strand_id
1 'polypeptide(L)'
;MMQVVFRFFWVLFLFGSLPVGVHAHSASSHQDKAKVSRQLEEIQRSLMALQNSLRTVQETGRCPGCRKEITKLEKELDGLAWFFAATKPALFVDRYAKDITQMRKWLDTPDQVPEMYSLVGDLMTLSAYEFLLLEDVIWDESFWSKAQSGWPSLRPSLTWPSLRIKRAERAYRSAMKMHPG
;
A
#
# COMPACT_ATOMS: atom_id res chain seq x y z
N MET A 1 -5.70 21.21 63.61
CA MET A 1 -6.17 21.56 62.26
C MET A 1 -5.04 21.40 61.22
N MET A 2 -4.31 20.26 61.25
CA MET A 2 -3.10 20.02 60.42
C MET A 2 -2.95 18.56 59.97
N GLN A 3 -4.02 17.75 60.04
CA GLN A 3 -3.98 16.33 59.61
C GLN A 3 -4.87 16.03 58.39
N VAL A 4 -5.76 16.95 57.99
CA VAL A 4 -6.69 16.71 56.88
C VAL A 4 -6.05 17.05 55.51
N VAL A 5 -5.05 17.93 55.48
CA VAL A 5 -4.39 18.36 54.23
C VAL A 5 -3.48 17.26 53.64
N PHE A 6 -2.95 16.37 54.49
CA PHE A 6 -1.98 15.36 54.04
C PHE A 6 -2.61 14.15 53.33
N ARG A 7 -3.93 13.92 53.50
CA ARG A 7 -4.63 12.81 52.83
C ARG A 7 -5.13 13.15 51.43
N PHE A 8 -5.33 14.43 51.11
CA PHE A 8 -5.74 14.85 49.77
C PHE A 8 -4.59 14.84 48.75
N PHE A 9 -3.34 15.02 49.21
CA PHE A 9 -2.17 15.01 48.33
C PHE A 9 -1.84 13.62 47.75
N TRP A 10 -2.24 12.54 48.43
CA TRP A 10 -1.99 11.17 47.98
C TRP A 10 -3.04 10.63 47.00
N VAL A 11 -4.26 11.16 47.02
CA VAL A 11 -5.33 10.75 46.08
C VAL A 11 -5.17 11.41 44.71
N LEU A 12 -4.63 12.64 44.66
CA LEU A 12 -4.32 13.34 43.40
C LEU A 12 -3.10 12.76 42.67
N PHE A 13 -2.14 12.17 43.39
CA PHE A 13 -0.96 11.55 42.78
C PHE A 13 -1.28 10.17 42.15
N LEU A 14 -2.29 9.47 42.66
CA LEU A 14 -2.73 8.17 42.13
C LEU A 14 -3.64 8.27 40.89
N PHE A 15 -4.25 9.42 40.62
CA PHE A 15 -5.05 9.65 39.40
C PHE A 15 -4.27 10.31 38.25
N GLY A 16 -3.02 10.73 38.48
CA GLY A 16 -2.17 11.38 37.46
C GLY A 16 -1.34 10.42 36.60
N SER A 17 -1.32 9.12 36.92
CA SER A 17 -0.54 8.11 36.21
C SER A 17 -1.41 7.17 35.37
N LEU A 18 -2.46 7.69 34.73
CA LEU A 18 -3.09 6.99 33.62
C LEU A 18 -2.20 7.19 32.38
N PRO A 19 -1.80 6.12 31.69
CA PRO A 19 -0.88 6.22 30.56
C PRO A 19 -1.62 6.86 29.38
N VAL A 20 -1.45 8.17 29.21
CA VAL A 20 -1.95 8.93 28.05
C VAL A 20 -1.25 8.49 26.72
N GLY A 21 -0.29 7.57 26.79
CA GLY A 21 0.47 7.09 25.63
C GLY A 21 -0.27 6.14 24.67
N VAL A 22 -1.39 5.51 25.08
CA VAL A 22 -2.02 4.44 24.28
C VAL A 22 -2.96 4.98 23.20
N HIS A 23 -3.53 6.19 23.36
CA HIS A 23 -4.55 6.72 22.45
C HIS A 23 -4.00 7.50 21.24
N ALA A 24 -2.77 8.02 21.30
CA ALA A 24 -2.16 8.70 20.15
C ALA A 24 -1.71 7.72 19.05
N HIS A 25 -1.33 6.50 19.45
CA HIS A 25 -0.88 5.44 18.55
C HIS A 25 -2.03 4.76 17.81
N SER A 26 -3.20 4.62 18.45
CA SER A 26 -4.38 4.05 17.78
C SER A 26 -4.93 5.00 16.71
N ALA A 27 -5.04 6.30 17.01
CA ALA A 27 -5.57 7.28 16.08
C ALA A 27 -4.72 7.44 14.80
N SER A 28 -3.38 7.42 14.92
CA SER A 28 -2.45 7.44 13.78
C SER A 28 -2.54 6.15 12.96
N SER A 29 -2.51 4.99 13.62
CA SER A 29 -2.69 3.68 12.96
C SER A 29 -4.01 3.57 12.19
N HIS A 30 -5.11 4.10 12.73
CA HIS A 30 -6.41 4.15 12.03
C HIS A 30 -6.37 5.04 10.77
N GLN A 31 -5.68 6.18 10.83
CA GLN A 31 -5.54 7.08 9.67
C GLN A 31 -4.67 6.45 8.57
N ASP A 32 -3.58 5.78 8.94
CA ASP A 32 -2.70 5.11 7.98
C ASP A 32 -3.37 3.88 7.36
N LYS A 33 -4.10 3.09 8.16
CA LYS A 33 -4.90 1.98 7.63
C LYS A 33 -5.97 2.48 6.65
N ALA A 34 -6.65 3.58 6.97
CA ALA A 34 -7.61 4.21 6.04
C ALA A 34 -6.94 4.71 4.76
N LYS A 35 -5.72 5.27 4.86
CA LYS A 35 -4.95 5.70 3.69
C LYS A 35 -4.57 4.53 2.81
N VAL A 36 -4.05 3.44 3.39
CA VAL A 36 -3.71 2.22 2.63
C VAL A 36 -4.95 1.63 1.97
N SER A 37 -6.07 1.53 2.68
CA SER A 37 -7.34 1.07 2.11
C SER A 37 -7.77 1.90 0.90
N ARG A 38 -7.70 3.24 0.97
CA ARG A 38 -7.99 4.12 -0.18
C ARG A 38 -7.05 3.86 -1.36
N GLN A 39 -5.76 3.65 -1.12
CA GLN A 39 -4.81 3.35 -2.20
C GLN A 39 -5.08 1.98 -2.84
N LEU A 40 -5.51 0.98 -2.06
CA LEU A 40 -5.96 -0.31 -2.59
C LEU A 40 -7.21 -0.14 -3.47
N GLU A 41 -8.19 0.65 -3.05
CA GLU A 41 -9.34 0.99 -3.91
C GLU A 41 -8.90 1.70 -5.20
N GLU A 42 -7.92 2.60 -5.13
CA GLU A 42 -7.40 3.31 -6.30
C GLU A 42 -6.69 2.36 -7.29
N ILE A 43 -6.03 1.31 -6.80
CA ILE A 43 -5.51 0.23 -7.65
C ILE A 43 -6.66 -0.47 -8.39
N GLN A 44 -7.72 -0.88 -7.68
CA GLN A 44 -8.88 -1.53 -8.32
C GLN A 44 -9.54 -0.62 -9.36
N ARG A 45 -9.73 0.66 -9.06
CA ARG A 45 -10.26 1.65 -10.00
C ARG A 45 -9.38 1.81 -11.23
N SER A 46 -8.06 1.81 -11.05
CA SER A 46 -7.10 1.94 -12.15
C SER A 46 -7.11 0.69 -13.05
N LEU A 47 -7.24 -0.51 -12.48
CA LEU A 47 -7.41 -1.76 -13.23
C LEU A 47 -8.72 -1.76 -14.04
N MET A 48 -9.83 -1.36 -13.45
CA MET A 48 -11.12 -1.23 -14.16
C MET A 48 -11.04 -0.21 -15.32
N ALA A 49 -10.41 0.94 -15.08
CA ALA A 49 -10.21 1.96 -16.11
C ALA A 49 -9.31 1.47 -17.26
N LEU A 50 -8.27 0.70 -16.93
CA LEU A 50 -7.39 0.08 -17.91
C LEU A 50 -8.13 -0.99 -18.73
N GLN A 51 -8.94 -1.84 -18.10
CA GLN A 51 -9.77 -2.84 -18.78
C GLN A 51 -10.71 -2.18 -19.80
N ASN A 52 -11.36 -1.09 -19.40
CA ASN A 52 -12.21 -0.30 -20.29
C ASN A 52 -11.42 0.34 -21.44
N SER A 53 -10.21 0.84 -21.17
CA SER A 53 -9.34 1.41 -22.20
C SER A 53 -8.88 0.35 -23.22
N LEU A 54 -8.58 -0.87 -22.75
CA LEU A 54 -8.17 -1.99 -23.60
C LEU A 54 -9.30 -2.45 -24.53
N ARG A 55 -10.55 -2.40 -24.08
CA ARG A 55 -11.72 -2.67 -24.93
C ARG A 55 -11.78 -1.71 -26.13
N THR A 56 -11.49 -0.43 -25.93
CA THR A 56 -11.44 0.56 -27.02
C THR A 56 -10.33 0.26 -28.04
N VAL A 57 -9.27 -0.45 -27.65
CA VAL A 57 -8.21 -0.87 -28.58
C VAL A 57 -8.72 -1.90 -29.57
N GLN A 58 -9.58 -2.82 -29.12
CA GLN A 58 -10.19 -3.81 -30.00
C GLN A 58 -11.04 -3.13 -31.10
N GLU A 59 -11.64 -1.98 -30.79
CA GLU A 59 -12.49 -1.23 -31.71
C GLU A 59 -11.71 -0.26 -32.61
N THR A 60 -10.64 0.37 -32.11
CA THR A 60 -9.97 1.51 -32.76
C THR A 60 -8.49 1.29 -33.11
N GLY A 61 -7.90 0.17 -32.67
CA GLY A 61 -6.47 -0.12 -32.80
C GLY A 61 -5.56 0.79 -31.98
N ARG A 62 -6.11 1.66 -31.13
CA ARG A 62 -5.33 2.62 -30.31
C ARG A 62 -5.79 2.58 -28.86
N CYS A 63 -4.86 2.74 -27.92
CA CYS A 63 -5.17 2.88 -26.50
C CYS A 63 -4.79 4.26 -25.93
N PRO A 64 -5.60 5.31 -26.14
CA PRO A 64 -5.27 6.64 -25.62
C PRO A 64 -5.22 6.68 -24.07
N GLY A 65 -6.00 5.83 -23.40
CA GLY A 65 -6.05 5.74 -21.94
C GLY A 65 -4.97 4.86 -21.30
N CYS A 66 -4.47 3.84 -22.00
CA CYS A 66 -3.64 2.81 -21.37
C CYS A 66 -2.36 3.36 -20.73
N ARG A 67 -1.64 4.27 -21.42
CA ARG A 67 -0.38 4.82 -20.89
C ARG A 67 -0.61 5.57 -19.57
N LYS A 68 -1.70 6.32 -19.49
CA LYS A 68 -2.09 7.07 -18.30
C LYS A 68 -2.46 6.12 -17.16
N GLU A 69 -3.34 5.15 -17.42
CA GLU A 69 -3.84 4.24 -16.38
C GLU A 69 -2.75 3.27 -15.88
N ILE A 70 -1.90 2.74 -16.77
CA ILE A 70 -0.72 1.94 -16.36
C ILE A 70 0.24 2.79 -15.54
N THR A 71 0.50 4.03 -15.95
CA THR A 71 1.36 4.93 -15.17
C THR A 71 0.76 5.22 -13.80
N LYS A 72 -0.56 5.40 -13.70
CA LYS A 72 -1.25 5.63 -12.42
C LYS A 72 -1.14 4.41 -11.51
N LEU A 73 -1.51 3.24 -12.03
CA LEU A 73 -1.40 1.96 -11.33
C LEU A 73 0.02 1.70 -10.81
N GLU A 74 1.04 2.01 -11.62
CA GLU A 74 2.44 1.95 -11.23
C GLU A 74 2.74 2.84 -10.02
N LYS A 75 2.23 4.08 -9.97
CA LYS A 75 2.47 4.98 -8.82
C LYS A 75 1.79 4.46 -7.55
N GLU A 76 0.58 3.94 -7.65
CA GLU A 76 -0.14 3.42 -6.48
C GLU A 76 0.58 2.20 -5.91
N LEU A 77 1.02 1.28 -6.76
CA LEU A 77 1.79 0.11 -6.34
C LEU A 77 3.16 0.48 -5.76
N ASP A 78 3.84 1.49 -6.32
CA ASP A 78 5.07 2.01 -5.71
C ASP A 78 4.80 2.56 -4.31
N GLY A 79 3.69 3.28 -4.12
CA GLY A 79 3.29 3.87 -2.83
C GLY A 79 2.96 2.82 -1.76
N LEU A 80 2.49 1.65 -2.17
CA LEU A 80 2.14 0.52 -1.30
C LEU A 80 3.19 -0.58 -1.22
N ALA A 81 4.33 -0.43 -1.89
CA ALA A 81 5.37 -1.47 -1.95
C ALA A 81 5.83 -1.93 -0.55
N TRP A 82 5.95 -1.01 0.40
CA TRP A 82 6.32 -1.33 1.78
C TRP A 82 5.26 -2.16 2.51
N PHE A 83 3.98 -1.88 2.26
CA PHE A 83 2.86 -2.58 2.88
C PHE A 83 2.77 -4.01 2.36
N PHE A 84 2.90 -4.19 1.04
CA PHE A 84 2.94 -5.51 0.45
C PHE A 84 4.20 -6.30 0.86
N ALA A 85 5.35 -5.65 1.00
CA ALA A 85 6.55 -6.31 1.51
C ALA A 85 6.35 -6.87 2.92
N ALA A 86 5.55 -6.22 3.75
CA ALA A 86 5.24 -6.66 5.11
C ALA A 86 4.19 -7.79 5.16
N THR A 87 3.22 -7.77 4.25
CA THR A 87 2.02 -8.61 4.33
C THR A 87 2.03 -9.77 3.33
N LYS A 88 2.36 -9.49 2.07
CA LYS A 88 2.27 -10.42 0.93
C LYS A 88 3.42 -10.17 -0.07
N PRO A 89 4.69 -10.40 0.30
CA PRO A 89 5.84 -10.07 -0.55
C PRO A 89 5.87 -10.86 -1.86
N ALA A 90 5.50 -12.15 -1.84
CA ALA A 90 5.45 -13.00 -3.03
C ALA A 90 4.40 -12.50 -4.05
N LEU A 91 3.18 -12.19 -3.59
CA LEU A 91 2.13 -11.60 -4.43
C LEU A 91 2.63 -10.34 -5.15
N PHE A 92 3.34 -9.48 -4.43
CA PHE A 92 3.85 -8.24 -5.00
C PHE A 92 4.94 -8.45 -6.04
N VAL A 93 5.91 -9.32 -5.77
CA VAL A 93 7.02 -9.59 -6.71
C VAL A 93 6.53 -10.38 -7.92
N ASP A 94 5.86 -11.51 -7.67
CA ASP A 94 5.56 -12.51 -8.68
C ASP A 94 4.38 -12.12 -9.57
N ARG A 95 3.48 -11.25 -9.05
CA ARG A 95 2.31 -10.75 -9.78
C ARG A 95 2.44 -9.26 -10.07
N TYR A 96 2.22 -8.40 -9.09
CA TYR A 96 2.08 -6.96 -9.36
C TYR A 96 3.30 -6.33 -10.05
N ALA A 97 4.51 -6.53 -9.53
CA ALA A 97 5.74 -5.97 -10.08
C ALA A 97 6.02 -6.50 -11.49
N LYS A 98 5.84 -7.80 -11.70
CA LYS A 98 6.05 -8.47 -12.98
C LYS A 98 5.02 -8.03 -14.03
N ASP A 99 3.74 -8.07 -13.68
CA ASP A 99 2.64 -7.78 -14.60
C ASP A 99 2.64 -6.30 -15.03
N ILE A 100 2.98 -5.37 -14.12
CA ILE A 100 3.20 -3.96 -14.48
C ILE A 100 4.37 -3.79 -15.45
N THR A 101 5.44 -4.55 -15.28
CA THR A 101 6.58 -4.51 -16.20
C THR A 101 6.17 -5.01 -17.59
N GLN A 102 5.35 -6.06 -17.65
CA GLN A 102 4.76 -6.56 -18.90
C GLN A 102 3.84 -5.51 -19.56
N MET A 103 2.92 -4.90 -18.79
CA MET A 103 2.07 -3.80 -19.27
C MET A 103 2.88 -2.62 -19.82
N ARG A 104 3.97 -2.26 -19.13
CA ARG A 104 4.87 -1.18 -19.54
C ARG A 104 5.52 -1.50 -20.89
N LYS A 105 6.06 -2.71 -21.04
CA LYS A 105 6.68 -3.17 -22.28
C LYS A 105 5.69 -3.17 -23.44
N TRP A 106 4.46 -3.62 -23.18
CA TRP A 106 3.37 -3.61 -24.16
C TRP A 106 3.00 -2.19 -24.62
N LEU A 107 3.12 -1.16 -23.79
CA LEU A 107 2.88 0.23 -24.23
C LEU A 107 3.84 0.72 -25.31
N ASP A 108 5.02 0.10 -25.42
CA ASP A 108 6.03 0.45 -26.42
C ASP A 108 5.79 -0.33 -27.73
N THR A 109 5.13 -1.49 -27.65
CA THR A 109 4.71 -2.30 -28.80
C THR A 109 3.38 -2.97 -28.45
N PRO A 110 2.24 -2.35 -28.78
CA PRO A 110 0.92 -2.82 -28.34
C PRO A 110 0.41 -3.97 -29.24
N ASP A 111 1.17 -5.06 -29.30
CA ASP A 111 0.74 -6.32 -29.89
C ASP A 111 -0.10 -7.14 -28.89
N GLN A 112 -0.78 -8.20 -29.32
CA GLN A 112 -1.44 -9.15 -28.38
C GLN A 112 -2.43 -8.51 -27.38
N VAL A 113 -3.25 -7.54 -27.84
CA VAL A 113 -4.29 -6.89 -27.03
C VAL A 113 -5.16 -7.87 -26.24
N PRO A 114 -5.58 -9.05 -26.78
CA PRO A 114 -6.35 -10.03 -26.00
C PRO A 114 -5.62 -10.55 -24.77
N GLU A 115 -4.30 -10.74 -24.85
CA GLU A 115 -3.48 -11.22 -23.73
C GLU A 115 -3.36 -10.15 -22.65
N MET A 116 -3.20 -8.88 -23.06
CA MET A 116 -3.21 -7.75 -22.13
C MET A 116 -4.57 -7.58 -21.45
N TYR A 117 -5.66 -7.79 -22.18
CA TYR A 117 -7.02 -7.76 -21.64
C TYR A 117 -7.25 -8.88 -20.62
N SER A 118 -6.74 -10.09 -20.88
CA SER A 118 -6.79 -11.21 -19.93
C SER A 118 -5.97 -10.91 -18.68
N LEU A 119 -4.72 -10.44 -18.85
CA LEU A 119 -3.82 -10.12 -17.74
C LEU A 119 -4.40 -9.07 -16.80
N VAL A 120 -4.99 -8.00 -17.33
CA VAL A 120 -5.64 -6.95 -16.52
C VAL A 120 -6.89 -7.51 -15.83
N GLY A 121 -7.67 -8.35 -16.50
CA GLY A 121 -8.82 -9.04 -15.91
C GLY A 121 -8.43 -9.97 -14.74
N ASP A 122 -7.35 -10.72 -14.89
CA ASP A 122 -6.81 -11.60 -13.85
C ASP A 122 -6.33 -10.79 -12.63
N LEU A 123 -5.59 -9.69 -12.88
CA LEU A 123 -5.16 -8.79 -11.81
C LEU A 123 -6.32 -8.12 -11.09
N MET A 124 -7.38 -7.75 -11.82
CA MET A 124 -8.58 -7.18 -11.22
C MET A 124 -9.25 -8.19 -10.27
N THR A 125 -9.41 -9.44 -10.72
CA THR A 125 -9.98 -10.53 -9.91
C THR A 125 -9.10 -10.83 -8.69
N LEU A 126 -7.80 -10.98 -8.88
CA LEU A 126 -6.83 -11.23 -7.81
C LEU A 126 -6.84 -10.12 -6.78
N SER A 127 -6.84 -8.86 -7.23
CA SER A 127 -6.85 -7.69 -6.34
C SER A 127 -8.17 -7.57 -5.57
N ALA A 128 -9.30 -7.93 -6.17
CA ALA A 128 -10.58 -7.96 -5.47
C ALA A 128 -10.54 -8.94 -4.27
N TYR A 129 -9.97 -10.13 -4.47
CA TYR A 129 -9.83 -11.11 -3.40
C TYR A 129 -8.77 -10.73 -2.36
N GLU A 130 -7.55 -10.41 -2.80
CA GLU A 130 -6.44 -10.15 -1.89
C GLU A 130 -6.65 -8.88 -1.06
N PHE A 131 -7.32 -7.86 -1.60
CA PHE A 131 -7.51 -6.62 -0.86
C PHE A 131 -8.51 -6.78 0.29
N LEU A 132 -9.53 -7.63 0.13
CA LEU A 132 -10.41 -8.01 1.24
C LEU A 132 -9.61 -8.65 2.38
N LEU A 133 -8.67 -9.55 2.06
CA LEU A 133 -7.81 -10.17 3.07
C LEU A 133 -6.84 -9.18 3.72
N LEU A 134 -6.46 -8.11 3.01
CA LEU A 134 -5.54 -7.08 3.53
C LEU A 134 -6.25 -6.08 4.44
N GLU A 135 -7.56 -5.91 4.34
CA GLU A 135 -8.36 -5.11 5.28
C GLU A 135 -8.35 -5.70 6.69
N ASP A 136 -8.25 -7.03 6.81
CA ASP A 136 -8.20 -7.74 8.08
C ASP A 136 -6.82 -7.71 8.76
N VAL A 137 -5.80 -7.14 8.10
CA VAL A 137 -4.47 -7.00 8.70
C VAL A 137 -4.55 -6.16 9.98
N ILE A 138 -4.00 -6.71 11.07
CA ILE A 138 -3.85 -6.03 12.35
C ILE A 138 -2.55 -5.23 12.31
N TRP A 139 -2.66 -3.92 12.58
CA TRP A 139 -1.54 -2.98 12.53
C TRP A 139 -0.90 -2.85 13.91
N ASP A 140 -0.33 -3.96 14.39
CA ASP A 140 0.36 -4.08 15.68
C ASP A 140 1.89 -3.97 15.52
N GLU A 141 2.63 -4.14 16.62
CA GLU A 141 4.10 -4.11 16.62
C GLU A 141 4.71 -5.16 15.68
N SER A 142 4.08 -6.33 15.53
CA SER A 142 4.54 -7.40 14.64
C SER A 142 4.43 -6.98 13.17
N PHE A 143 3.31 -6.36 12.78
CA PHE A 143 3.17 -5.78 11.46
C PHE A 143 4.23 -4.71 11.19
N TRP A 144 4.43 -3.77 12.11
CA TRP A 144 5.40 -2.69 11.92
C TRP A 144 6.85 -3.17 11.88
N SER A 145 7.20 -4.18 12.67
CA SER A 145 8.51 -4.85 12.60
C SER A 145 8.76 -5.49 11.23
N LYS A 146 7.74 -6.17 10.68
CA LYS A 146 7.79 -6.70 9.30
C LYS A 146 7.88 -5.59 8.27
N ALA A 147 7.17 -4.48 8.44
CA ALA A 147 7.22 -3.34 7.52
C ALA A 147 8.61 -2.69 7.49
N GLN A 148 9.26 -2.55 8.64
CA GLN A 148 10.60 -1.96 8.78
C GLN A 148 11.69 -2.78 8.09
N SER A 149 11.59 -4.11 8.14
CA SER A 149 12.57 -5.01 7.52
C SER A 149 12.19 -5.45 6.10
N GLY A 150 10.89 -5.47 5.78
CA GLY A 150 10.33 -6.02 4.55
C GLY A 150 10.76 -5.26 3.30
N TRP A 151 10.51 -3.95 3.22
CA TRP A 151 10.91 -3.17 2.03
C TRP A 151 12.42 -3.19 1.79
N PRO A 152 13.29 -2.95 2.79
CA PRO A 152 14.74 -3.05 2.60
C PRO A 152 15.21 -4.41 2.09
N SER A 153 14.57 -5.49 2.54
CA SER A 153 14.85 -6.87 2.11
C SER A 153 14.34 -7.17 0.70
N LEU A 154 13.16 -6.66 0.35
CA LEU A 154 12.51 -6.90 -0.94
C LEU A 154 13.10 -6.05 -2.07
N ARG A 155 13.46 -4.79 -1.79
CA ARG A 155 13.90 -3.81 -2.79
C ARG A 155 15.04 -4.33 -3.71
N PRO A 156 16.08 -5.02 -3.22
CA PRO A 156 17.17 -5.52 -4.07
C PRO A 156 16.74 -6.58 -5.10
N SER A 157 15.63 -7.29 -4.89
CA SER A 157 15.14 -8.28 -5.85
C SER A 157 14.32 -7.66 -6.99
N LEU A 158 13.94 -6.38 -6.88
CA LEU A 158 13.13 -5.69 -7.88
C LEU A 158 14.01 -5.12 -9.00
N THR A 159 13.75 -5.50 -10.24
CA THR A 159 14.40 -4.96 -11.44
C THR A 159 13.77 -3.63 -11.90
N TRP A 160 13.33 -2.80 -10.97
CA TRP A 160 12.58 -1.58 -11.27
C TRP A 160 13.49 -0.42 -11.70
N PRO A 161 13.01 0.49 -12.57
CA PRO A 161 13.67 1.75 -12.83
C PRO A 161 13.93 2.56 -11.55
N SER A 162 15.06 3.28 -11.52
CA SER A 162 15.51 4.06 -10.35
C SER A 162 14.46 5.05 -9.84
N LEU A 163 13.65 5.64 -10.74
CA LEU A 163 12.57 6.54 -10.37
C LEU A 163 11.50 5.85 -9.53
N ARG A 164 11.11 4.62 -9.88
CA ARG A 164 10.12 3.83 -9.12
C ARG A 164 10.65 3.48 -7.75
N ILE A 165 11.91 3.01 -7.68
CA ILE A 165 12.60 2.74 -6.42
C ILE A 165 12.61 3.99 -5.52
N LYS A 166 12.91 5.17 -6.07
CA LYS A 166 12.87 6.44 -5.31
C LYS A 166 11.47 6.79 -4.79
N ARG A 167 10.41 6.53 -5.55
CA ARG A 167 9.01 6.76 -5.11
C ARG A 167 8.64 5.81 -3.98
N ALA A 168 8.90 4.52 -4.14
CA ALA A 168 8.64 3.51 -3.12
C ALA A 168 9.43 3.76 -1.84
N GLU A 169 10.71 4.13 -1.97
CA GLU A 169 11.56 4.52 -0.84
C GLU A 169 11.02 5.75 -0.08
N ARG A 170 10.46 6.73 -0.80
CA ARG A 170 9.82 7.90 -0.16
C ARG A 170 8.58 7.50 0.61
N ALA A 171 7.74 6.64 0.04
CA ALA A 171 6.54 6.13 0.70
C ALA A 171 6.91 5.32 1.95
N TYR A 172 7.88 4.41 1.84
CA TYR A 172 8.44 3.65 2.95
C TYR A 172 8.94 4.56 4.07
N ARG A 173 9.80 5.54 3.77
CA ARG A 173 10.31 6.48 4.78
C ARG A 173 9.21 7.30 5.42
N SER A 174 8.18 7.67 4.64
CA SER A 174 7.02 8.37 5.18
C SER A 174 6.28 7.49 6.19
N ALA A 175 6.05 6.21 5.88
CA ALA A 175 5.40 5.27 6.78
C ALA A 175 6.22 5.04 8.06
N MET A 176 7.54 4.80 7.92
CA MET A 176 8.40 4.54 9.08
C MET A 176 8.60 5.74 10.00
N LYS A 177 8.54 6.98 9.48
CA LYS A 177 8.61 8.18 10.33
C LYS A 177 7.42 8.33 11.28
N MET A 178 6.27 7.78 10.91
CA MET A 178 5.06 7.84 11.71
C MET A 178 5.05 6.76 12.81
N HIS A 179 5.91 5.75 12.69
CA HIS A 179 6.13 4.69 13.66
C HIS A 179 7.63 4.50 13.92
N PRO A 180 8.29 5.41 14.66
CA PRO A 180 9.60 5.11 15.22
C PRO A 180 9.41 3.95 16.20
N GLY A 181 10.06 2.82 15.91
CA GLY A 181 10.09 1.69 16.84
C GLY A 181 10.67 2.04 18.21
#